data_AF-A0A0M2GTE0-F1
#
_entry.id   AF-A0A0M2GTE0-F1
#
_cell.length_a   1.000
_cell.length_b   1.000
_cell.length_c   1.000
_cell.angle_alpha   90.00
_cell.angle_beta   90.00
_cell.angle_gamma   90.00
#
_symmetry.space_group_name_H-M   'P 1'
#
loop_
_entity.id
_entity.type
_entity.pdbx_description
1 polymer ?
#
loop_
_entity_poly.entity_id
_entity_poly.type
_entity_poly.pdbx_seq_one_letter_code
_entity_poly.pdbx_strand_id
1 'polypeptide(L)'
;MSQQQPPARPTRRSPSPAHRPPRALAAAGALLVLPLVAACGGGDQGAGGGKAAPSVTAAPAAGVVAPAKVEVIAGLTGCKAKIRIDADELRQGLCHTKEADYVITTFPEEKFKETWLEEARVYGGKYLVGTRWVVSVKPALLESFRAKLGGTIIQLRGIGPEPGKR
;
A
#
# COMPACT_ATOMS: atom_id res chain seq x y z
N MET A 1 -40.21 31.53 25.74
CA MET A 1 -39.15 32.35 25.13
C MET A 1 -38.12 32.66 26.20
N SER A 2 -37.06 31.87 26.32
CA SER A 2 -35.91 32.17 27.18
C SER A 2 -34.64 31.79 26.43
N GLN A 3 -34.03 32.82 25.85
CA GLN A 3 -32.74 32.77 25.18
C GLN A 3 -31.65 32.75 26.27
N GLN A 4 -30.91 31.64 26.38
CA GLN A 4 -29.65 31.61 27.13
C GLN A 4 -28.50 31.58 26.13
N GLN A 5 -27.80 32.71 26.05
CA GLN A 5 -26.60 32.90 25.25
C GLN A 5 -25.37 32.52 26.08
N PRO A 6 -24.45 31.66 25.58
CA PRO A 6 -23.23 31.34 26.30
C PRO A 6 -22.18 32.47 26.19
N PRO A 7 -21.31 32.66 27.20
CA PRO A 7 -20.31 33.72 27.22
C PRO A 7 -19.15 33.47 26.25
N ALA A 8 -18.60 34.58 25.75
CA ALA A 8 -17.52 34.65 24.77
C ALA A 8 -16.20 34.02 25.27
N ARG A 9 -15.55 33.28 24.37
CA ARG A 9 -14.27 32.60 24.57
C ARG A 9 -13.10 33.59 24.42
N PRO A 10 -12.19 33.75 25.40
CA PRO A 10 -11.01 34.57 25.20
C PRO A 10 -10.00 33.86 24.28
N THR A 11 -9.66 34.52 23.18
CA THR A 11 -8.62 34.17 22.22
C THR A 11 -7.23 34.37 22.83
N ARG A 12 -6.64 33.31 23.40
CA ARG A 12 -5.21 33.33 23.76
C ARG A 12 -4.38 32.84 22.57
N ARG A 13 -3.92 33.78 21.75
CA ARG A 13 -2.77 33.56 20.85
C ARG A 13 -1.52 33.40 21.72
N SER A 14 -0.75 32.33 21.52
CA SER A 14 0.64 32.28 21.95
C SER A 14 1.50 31.65 20.86
N PRO A 15 2.71 32.19 20.62
CA PRO A 15 3.48 32.02 19.39
C PRO A 15 4.28 30.71 19.34
N SER A 16 4.49 30.22 18.11
CA SER A 16 5.39 29.12 17.78
C SER A 16 6.86 29.46 18.09
N PRO A 17 7.63 28.57 18.72
CA PRO A 17 9.08 28.70 18.77
C PRO A 17 9.71 28.11 17.50
N ALA A 18 10.13 29.00 16.60
CA ALA A 18 10.98 28.67 15.46
C ALA A 18 12.33 28.13 15.95
N HIS A 19 12.54 26.81 15.83
CA HIS A 19 13.86 26.22 16.05
C HIS A 19 14.64 26.22 14.74
N ARG A 20 15.59 27.16 14.65
CA ARG A 20 16.65 27.16 13.64
C ARG A 20 17.63 26.04 13.96
N PRO A 21 18.02 25.17 13.01
CA PRO A 21 19.18 24.31 13.20
C PRO A 21 20.48 25.09 12.92
N PRO A 22 21.56 24.87 13.69
CA PRO A 22 22.87 25.41 13.38
C PRO A 22 23.53 24.68 12.20
N ARG A 23 24.35 25.45 11.47
CA ARG A 23 25.16 25.03 10.33
C ARG A 23 26.36 24.16 10.76
N ALA A 24 26.58 23.13 9.96
CA ALA A 24 27.84 22.61 9.43
C ALA A 24 29.07 22.51 10.34
N LEU A 25 29.61 21.29 10.47
CA LEU A 25 31.05 21.06 10.42
C LEU A 25 31.36 19.80 9.60
N ALA A 26 32.43 19.94 8.80
CA ALA A 26 32.95 19.01 7.82
C ALA A 26 33.71 17.82 8.45
N ALA A 27 33.83 16.72 7.71
CA ALA A 27 35.04 15.88 7.72
C ALA A 27 35.09 14.98 6.48
N ALA A 28 36.20 15.08 5.76
CA ALA A 28 36.61 14.22 4.66
C ALA A 28 36.91 12.79 5.14
N GLY A 29 36.75 11.79 4.26
CA GLY A 29 37.09 10.41 4.60
C GLY A 29 37.01 9.44 3.42
N ALA A 30 38.09 9.40 2.64
CA ALA A 30 38.65 8.29 1.88
C ALA A 30 37.74 7.42 0.97
N LEU A 31 38.03 7.54 -0.34
CA LEU A 31 37.83 6.49 -1.34
C LEU A 31 38.41 5.14 -0.86
N LEU A 32 37.62 4.09 -0.96
CA LEU A 32 38.13 2.74 -1.21
C LEU A 32 37.43 2.19 -2.46
N VAL A 33 38.16 2.26 -3.56
CA VAL A 33 37.85 1.57 -4.82
C VAL A 33 38.26 0.11 -4.64
N LEU A 34 37.30 -0.79 -4.59
CA LEU A 34 37.55 -2.24 -4.65
C LEU A 34 37.62 -2.67 -6.13
N PRO A 35 38.66 -3.43 -6.53
CA PRO A 35 38.88 -3.80 -7.92
C PRO A 35 38.01 -4.97 -8.36
N LEU A 36 37.84 -5.01 -9.69
CA LEU A 36 37.01 -5.89 -10.51
C LEU A 36 37.16 -7.38 -10.20
N VAL A 37 36.03 -8.08 -10.11
CA VAL A 37 35.96 -9.52 -10.45
C VAL A 37 35.46 -9.61 -11.88
N ALA A 38 36.38 -9.92 -12.80
CA ALA A 38 36.06 -10.33 -14.15
C ALA A 38 35.49 -11.75 -14.10
N ALA A 39 34.16 -11.87 -14.19
CA ALA A 39 33.53 -13.14 -14.54
C ALA A 39 33.36 -13.17 -16.07
N CYS A 40 34.33 -13.81 -16.72
CA CYS A 40 34.31 -14.14 -18.14
C CYS A 40 33.30 -15.27 -18.36
N GLY A 41 32.09 -14.93 -18.81
CA GLY A 41 31.11 -15.87 -19.36
C GLY A 41 30.89 -15.50 -20.83
N GLY A 42 31.53 -16.25 -21.73
CA GLY A 42 31.34 -16.10 -23.17
C GLY A 42 30.01 -16.68 -23.65
N GLY A 43 29.56 -16.20 -24.81
CA GLY A 43 28.56 -16.90 -25.62
C GLY A 43 27.51 -16.01 -26.27
N ASP A 44 27.76 -15.70 -27.55
CA ASP A 44 26.81 -15.45 -28.63
C ASP A 44 26.00 -14.15 -28.74
N GLN A 45 26.36 -13.39 -29.78
CA GLN A 45 25.60 -12.30 -30.36
C GLN A 45 24.50 -12.87 -31.26
N GLY A 46 23.30 -13.01 -30.71
CA GLY A 46 22.07 -13.17 -31.48
C GLY A 46 21.47 -11.80 -31.80
N ALA A 47 21.66 -11.32 -33.02
CA ALA A 47 20.91 -10.19 -33.57
C ALA A 47 19.43 -10.59 -33.76
N GLY A 48 18.50 -9.78 -33.23
CA GLY A 48 17.09 -9.89 -33.62
C GLY A 48 16.08 -9.36 -32.61
N GLY A 49 15.39 -8.28 -33.00
CA GLY A 49 13.93 -8.19 -32.86
C GLY A 49 13.33 -7.75 -31.52
N GLY A 50 12.57 -6.65 -31.59
CA GLY A 50 11.33 -6.48 -30.84
C GLY A 50 11.46 -5.80 -29.48
N LYS A 51 10.71 -4.71 -29.30
CA LYS A 51 10.44 -4.13 -27.98
C LYS A 51 9.77 -5.18 -27.10
N ALA A 52 10.53 -5.77 -26.18
CA ALA A 52 10.01 -6.69 -25.19
C ALA A 52 9.14 -5.93 -24.17
N ALA A 53 7.87 -6.32 -24.10
CA ALA A 53 7.03 -6.08 -22.94
C ALA A 53 7.72 -6.66 -21.69
N PRO A 54 7.47 -6.12 -20.48
CA PRO A 54 8.10 -6.66 -19.27
C PRO A 54 7.64 -8.10 -19.09
N SER A 55 8.59 -9.02 -19.21
CA SER A 55 8.45 -10.43 -18.90
C SER A 55 8.04 -10.57 -17.44
N VAL A 56 6.88 -11.19 -17.21
CA VAL A 56 6.42 -11.58 -15.88
C VAL A 56 7.40 -12.62 -15.35
N THR A 57 8.34 -12.17 -14.52
CA THR A 57 9.26 -13.05 -13.79
C THR A 57 8.44 -13.97 -12.89
N ALA A 58 8.71 -15.27 -13.00
CA ALA A 58 8.12 -16.31 -12.16
C ALA A 58 8.24 -15.98 -10.66
N ALA A 59 7.20 -16.35 -9.90
CA ALA A 59 7.08 -16.09 -8.49
C ALA A 59 8.33 -16.56 -7.71
N PRO A 60 8.90 -15.73 -6.80
CA PRO A 60 10.08 -16.12 -6.06
C PRO A 60 9.74 -17.27 -5.11
N ALA A 61 10.63 -18.26 -5.05
CA ALA A 61 10.59 -19.32 -4.06
C ALA A 61 10.60 -18.74 -2.64
N ALA A 62 9.86 -19.39 -1.73
CA ALA A 62 9.58 -18.96 -0.35
C ALA A 62 10.82 -18.39 0.36
N GLY A 63 10.91 -17.06 0.40
CA GLY A 63 12.00 -16.33 1.03
C GLY A 63 11.74 -14.84 0.90
N VAL A 64 11.12 -14.25 1.94
CA VAL A 64 10.87 -12.82 2.13
C VAL A 64 10.41 -12.10 0.85
N VAL A 65 9.15 -12.32 0.46
CA VAL A 65 8.50 -11.48 -0.54
C VAL A 65 8.50 -10.05 0.01
N ALA A 66 9.26 -9.17 -0.65
CA ALA A 66 9.21 -7.75 -0.33
C ALA A 66 7.74 -7.30 -0.35
N PRO A 67 7.37 -6.35 0.52
CA PRO A 67 5.97 -6.00 0.73
C PRO A 67 5.39 -5.61 -0.62
N ALA A 68 4.25 -6.20 -0.99
CA ALA A 68 3.65 -5.89 -2.27
C ALA A 68 3.37 -4.39 -2.32
N LYS A 69 4.02 -3.66 -3.24
CA LYS A 69 3.78 -2.23 -3.43
C LYS A 69 2.40 -2.04 -4.04
N VAL A 70 1.71 -0.96 -3.67
CA VAL A 70 0.39 -0.60 -4.22
C VAL A 70 0.40 -0.62 -5.75
N GLU A 71 1.46 -0.11 -6.38
CA GLU A 71 1.62 -0.03 -7.83
C GLU A 71 1.71 -1.40 -8.49
N VAL A 72 2.32 -2.38 -7.82
CA VAL A 72 2.44 -3.75 -8.35
C VAL A 72 1.06 -4.40 -8.36
N ILE A 73 0.31 -4.32 -7.26
CA ILE A 73 -1.06 -4.85 -7.18
C ILE A 73 -1.98 -4.14 -8.18
N ALA A 74 -1.84 -2.82 -8.31
CA ALA A 74 -2.59 -2.03 -9.28
C ALA A 74 -2.28 -2.46 -10.71
N GLY A 75 -1.00 -2.64 -11.06
CA GLY A 75 -0.55 -3.10 -12.36
C GLY A 75 -1.11 -4.48 -12.72
N LEU A 76 -1.07 -5.44 -11.80
CA LEU A 76 -1.65 -6.79 -11.99
C LEU A 76 -3.17 -6.77 -12.20
N THR A 77 -3.84 -5.72 -11.73
CA THR A 77 -5.28 -5.54 -11.89
C THR A 77 -5.66 -4.59 -13.02
N GLY A 78 -4.68 -4.08 -13.79
CA GLY A 78 -4.91 -3.20 -14.94
C GLY A 78 -5.18 -1.75 -14.57
N CYS A 79 -4.81 -1.32 -13.37
CA CYS A 79 -4.99 0.04 -12.87
C CYS A 79 -3.66 0.78 -12.69
N LYS A 80 -3.69 2.09 -12.94
CA LYS A 80 -2.71 3.02 -12.38
C LYS A 80 -3.27 3.65 -11.12
N ALA A 81 -2.82 3.19 -9.96
CA ALA A 81 -3.34 3.67 -8.68
C ALA A 81 -3.01 5.16 -8.43
N LYS A 82 -3.97 5.88 -7.85
CA LYS A 82 -3.75 7.19 -7.24
C LYS A 82 -3.54 7.00 -5.74
N ILE A 83 -2.36 7.34 -5.25
CA ILE A 83 -2.03 7.22 -3.82
C ILE A 83 -2.82 8.27 -3.04
N ARG A 84 -3.53 7.81 -2.01
CA ARG A 84 -4.33 8.64 -1.11
C ARG A 84 -3.69 8.74 0.27
N ILE A 85 -3.08 7.66 0.74
CA ILE A 85 -2.40 7.60 2.04
C ILE A 85 -1.00 7.05 1.79
N ASP A 86 0.00 7.74 2.32
CA ASP A 86 1.38 7.30 2.37
C ASP A 86 1.88 7.59 3.78
N ALA A 87 1.86 6.57 4.63
CA ALA A 87 2.15 6.65 6.05
C ALA A 87 3.07 5.49 6.48
N ASP A 88 3.65 5.61 7.66
CA ASP A 88 4.61 4.64 8.18
C ASP A 88 3.97 3.28 8.50
N GLU A 89 2.64 3.24 8.71
CA GLU A 89 1.89 2.03 9.05
C GLU A 89 1.15 1.43 7.84
N LEU A 90 0.84 2.24 6.83
CA LEU A 90 0.15 1.78 5.62
C LEU A 90 0.33 2.72 4.45
N ARG A 91 0.21 2.14 3.26
CA ARG A 91 0.09 2.89 2.01
C ARG A 91 -1.17 2.46 1.27
N GLN A 92 -1.96 3.43 0.82
CA GLN A 92 -3.25 3.18 0.20
C GLN A 92 -3.36 3.85 -1.17
N GLY A 93 -3.72 3.06 -2.16
CA GLY A 93 -4.06 3.52 -3.51
C GLY A 93 -5.54 3.35 -3.82
N LEU A 94 -6.09 4.33 -4.52
CA LEU A 94 -7.40 4.26 -5.15
C LEU A 94 -7.24 3.90 -6.62
N CYS A 95 -8.04 2.95 -7.07
CA CYS A 95 -8.14 2.55 -8.46
C CYS A 95 -9.54 2.84 -8.99
N HIS A 96 -9.57 3.58 -10.09
CA HIS A 96 -10.78 3.84 -10.87
C HIS A 96 -10.57 3.26 -12.27
N THR A 97 -11.38 2.27 -12.62
CA THR A 97 -11.36 1.58 -13.92
C THR A 97 -12.77 1.59 -14.51
N LYS A 98 -12.91 1.18 -15.77
CA LYS A 98 -14.25 1.05 -16.39
C LYS A 98 -15.07 -0.04 -15.71
N GLU A 99 -14.40 -1.08 -15.21
CA GLU A 99 -15.04 -2.24 -14.58
C GLU A 99 -15.37 -1.99 -13.11
N ALA A 100 -14.49 -1.31 -12.37
CA ALA A 100 -14.64 -1.13 -10.94
C ALA A 100 -13.85 0.03 -10.32
N ASP A 101 -14.42 0.54 -9.24
CA ASP A 101 -13.70 1.23 -8.18
C ASP A 101 -13.22 0.22 -7.13
N TYR A 102 -11.97 0.35 -6.72
CA TYR A 102 -11.41 -0.47 -5.65
C TYR A 102 -10.25 0.24 -4.95
N VAL A 103 -9.97 -0.25 -3.74
CA VAL A 103 -8.93 0.29 -2.87
C VAL A 103 -7.91 -0.80 -2.60
N ILE A 104 -6.63 -0.46 -2.74
CA ILE A 104 -5.50 -1.30 -2.39
C ILE A 104 -4.83 -0.69 -1.17
N THR A 105 -4.71 -1.46 -0.10
CA THR A 105 -3.97 -1.07 1.12
C THR A 105 -2.83 -2.04 1.33
N THR A 106 -1.60 -1.54 1.48
CA THR A 106 -0.37 -2.34 1.67
C THR A 106 0.32 -1.93 2.96
N PHE A 107 0.98 -2.89 3.62
CA PHE A 107 1.46 -2.72 4.99
C PHE A 107 2.98 -3.01 5.14
N PRO A 108 3.70 -2.25 5.97
CA PRO A 108 5.12 -2.45 6.28
C PRO A 108 5.38 -3.63 7.24
N GLU A 109 4.36 -4.18 7.89
CA GLU A 109 4.42 -5.39 8.71
C GLU A 109 3.04 -6.07 8.75
N GLU A 110 2.98 -7.36 9.06
CA GLU A 110 1.70 -8.08 9.17
C GLU A 110 0.81 -7.55 10.29
N LYS A 111 1.40 -7.16 11.43
CA LYS A 111 0.66 -6.59 12.56
C LYS A 111 -0.20 -5.39 12.16
N PHE A 112 0.29 -4.52 11.26
CA PHE A 112 -0.46 -3.35 10.79
C PHE A 112 -1.66 -3.76 9.92
N LYS A 113 -1.52 -4.81 9.11
CA LYS A 113 -2.64 -5.37 8.34
C LYS A 113 -3.71 -5.95 9.26
N GLU A 114 -3.29 -6.70 10.28
CA GLU A 114 -4.20 -7.30 11.26
C GLU A 114 -4.96 -6.24 12.06
N THR A 115 -4.26 -5.21 12.57
CA THR A 115 -4.89 -4.05 13.21
C THR A 115 -5.86 -3.34 12.27
N TRP A 116 -5.45 -3.08 11.03
CA TRP A 116 -6.34 -2.46 10.04
C TRP A 116 -7.58 -3.29 9.76
N LEU A 117 -7.45 -4.62 9.67
CA LEU A 117 -8.59 -5.52 9.48
C LEU A 117 -9.54 -5.52 10.68
N GLU A 118 -9.03 -5.45 11.90
CA GLU A 118 -9.84 -5.32 13.12
C GLU A 118 -10.61 -4.00 13.12
N GLU A 119 -9.95 -2.89 12.80
CA GLU A 119 -10.59 -1.58 12.68
C GLU A 119 -11.62 -1.54 11.53
N ALA A 120 -11.33 -2.21 10.42
CA ALA A 120 -12.23 -2.29 9.28
C ALA A 120 -13.52 -3.07 9.58
N ARG A 121 -13.56 -3.86 10.66
CA ARG A 121 -14.77 -4.60 11.06
C ARG A 121 -15.96 -3.69 11.29
N VAL A 122 -15.77 -2.45 11.71
CA VAL A 122 -16.88 -1.50 11.91
C VAL A 122 -17.67 -1.27 10.61
N TYR A 123 -17.00 -1.35 9.46
CA TYR A 123 -17.62 -1.24 8.13
C TYR A 123 -18.15 -2.57 7.61
N GLY A 124 -17.59 -3.69 8.08
CA GLY A 124 -17.89 -5.02 7.59
C GLY A 124 -17.53 -5.19 6.10
N GLY A 125 -18.12 -6.19 5.46
CA GLY A 125 -17.93 -6.47 4.03
C GLY A 125 -16.91 -7.57 3.74
N LYS A 126 -16.70 -7.84 2.45
CA LYS A 126 -15.75 -8.85 1.97
C LYS A 126 -14.50 -8.20 1.41
N TYR A 127 -13.35 -8.76 1.75
CA TYR A 127 -12.04 -8.26 1.37
C TYR A 127 -11.20 -9.39 0.80
N LEU A 128 -10.36 -9.08 -0.18
CA LEU A 128 -9.31 -9.99 -0.61
C LEU A 128 -8.04 -9.65 0.16
N VAL A 129 -7.48 -10.63 0.86
CA VAL A 129 -6.38 -10.43 1.81
C VAL A 129 -5.22 -11.34 1.44
N GLY A 130 -4.02 -10.76 1.38
CA GLY A 130 -2.78 -11.51 1.25
C GLY A 130 -1.78 -11.17 2.34
N THR A 131 -0.53 -11.56 2.12
CA THR A 131 0.59 -11.23 3.01
C THR A 131 0.84 -9.72 2.93
N ARG A 132 0.53 -9.01 4.01
CA ARG A 132 0.73 -7.55 4.15
C ARG A 132 0.01 -6.66 3.12
N TRP A 133 -1.12 -7.11 2.59
CA TRP A 133 -1.99 -6.27 1.76
C TRP A 133 -3.45 -6.69 1.84
N VAL A 134 -4.34 -5.73 1.55
CA VAL A 134 -5.79 -5.91 1.45
C VAL A 134 -6.31 -5.17 0.22
N VAL A 135 -7.22 -5.80 -0.52
CA VAL A 135 -8.01 -5.17 -1.59
C VAL A 135 -9.48 -5.15 -1.20
N SER A 136 -10.07 -3.97 -1.21
CA SER A 136 -11.51 -3.76 -1.08
C SER A 136 -12.10 -3.46 -2.45
N VAL A 137 -12.96 -4.36 -2.94
CA VAL A 137 -13.65 -4.26 -4.23
C VAL A 137 -15.06 -4.84 -4.08
N LYS A 138 -15.95 -4.54 -5.04
CA LYS A 138 -17.30 -5.13 -5.09
C LYS A 138 -17.23 -6.65 -4.92
N PRO A 139 -18.10 -7.27 -4.09
CA PRO A 139 -18.05 -8.71 -3.82
C PRO A 139 -18.07 -9.61 -5.05
N ALA A 140 -18.80 -9.22 -6.10
CA ALA A 140 -18.89 -9.97 -7.36
C ALA A 140 -17.56 -10.08 -8.12
N LEU A 141 -16.57 -9.24 -7.82
CA LEU A 141 -15.27 -9.23 -8.50
C LEU A 141 -14.16 -9.89 -7.68
N LEU A 142 -14.42 -10.25 -6.43
CA LEU A 142 -13.39 -10.77 -5.52
C LEU A 142 -12.73 -12.04 -6.04
N GLU A 143 -13.47 -12.98 -6.61
CA GLU A 143 -12.89 -14.21 -7.16
C GLU A 143 -12.03 -13.93 -8.41
N SER A 144 -12.44 -12.98 -9.26
CA SER A 144 -11.62 -12.55 -10.40
C SER A 144 -10.32 -11.89 -9.95
N PHE A 145 -10.38 -11.06 -8.90
CA PHE A 145 -9.19 -10.46 -8.30
C PHE A 145 -8.30 -11.51 -7.62
N ARG A 146 -8.89 -12.48 -6.93
CA ARG A 146 -8.18 -13.60 -6.30
C ARG A 146 -7.45 -14.45 -7.33
N ALA A 147 -8.06 -14.71 -8.49
CA ALA A 147 -7.40 -15.44 -9.58
C ALA A 147 -6.14 -14.71 -10.10
N LYS A 148 -6.12 -13.37 -10.06
CA LYS A 148 -4.98 -12.56 -10.51
C LYS A 148 -3.92 -12.33 -9.41
N LEU A 149 -4.35 -12.15 -8.17
CA LEU A 149 -3.51 -11.69 -7.06
C LEU A 149 -3.19 -12.79 -6.04
N GLY A 150 -3.91 -13.90 -6.07
CA GLY A 150 -3.93 -14.88 -4.99
C GLY A 150 -4.66 -14.36 -3.75
N GLY A 151 -4.25 -14.87 -2.58
CA GLY A 151 -4.83 -14.48 -1.30
C GLY A 151 -6.13 -15.20 -0.95
N THR A 152 -6.75 -14.74 0.14
CA THR A 152 -7.94 -15.31 0.76
C THR A 152 -9.02 -14.26 0.86
N ILE A 153 -10.24 -14.62 0.48
CA ILE A 153 -11.41 -13.77 0.68
C ILE A 153 -11.90 -13.96 2.11
N ILE A 154 -11.98 -12.88 2.86
CA ILE A 154 -12.50 -12.88 4.23
C ILE A 154 -13.76 -12.02 4.32
N GLN A 155 -14.68 -12.43 5.19
CA GLN A 155 -15.86 -11.65 5.55
C GLN A 155 -15.62 -10.99 6.91
N LEU A 156 -15.57 -9.67 6.95
CA LEU A 156 -15.61 -8.92 8.20
C LEU A 156 -17.06 -8.73 8.62
N ARG A 157 -17.36 -9.04 9.88
CA ARG A 157 -18.68 -8.85 10.47
C ARG A 157 -18.78 -7.42 11.02
N GLY A 158 -19.73 -6.66 10.47
CA GLY A 158 -20.08 -5.30 10.85
C GLY A 158 -20.60 -5.17 12.28
N ILE A 159 -20.60 -3.95 12.81
CA ILE A 159 -21.36 -3.59 14.01
C ILE A 159 -22.80 -3.31 13.56
N GLY A 160 -23.58 -4.36 13.33
CA GLY A 160 -24.97 -4.25 12.88
C GLY A 160 -25.64 -5.62 12.83
N PRO A 161 -26.98 -5.69 12.84
CA PRO A 161 -27.68 -6.96 12.72
C PRO A 161 -27.30 -7.67 11.42
N GLU A 162 -27.09 -8.99 11.47
CA GLU A 162 -26.78 -9.76 10.27
C GLU A 162 -27.94 -9.64 9.26
N PRO A 163 -27.67 -9.23 8.00
CA PRO A 163 -28.71 -9.19 6.98
C PRO A 163 -29.32 -10.59 6.81
N GLY A 164 -30.60 -10.73 7.14
CA GLY A 164 -31.36 -11.97 6.91
C GLY A 164 -31.64 -12.84 8.14
N LYS A 165 -31.24 -12.43 9.36
CA LYS A 165 -31.84 -12.97 10.60
C LYS A 165 -32.88 -11.98 11.10
N ARG A 166 -34.15 -12.22 10.78
CA ARG A 166 -35.32 -11.62 11.44
C ARG A 166 -36.10 -12.73 12.12
#